data_AF-A0A1B6E415-F1
#
_entry.id   AF-A0A1B6E415-F1
#
_cell.length_a   1.000
_cell.length_b   1.000
_cell.length_c   1.000
_cell.angle_alpha   90.00
_cell.angle_beta   90.00
_cell.angle_gamma   90.00
#
_symmetry.space_group_name_H-M   'P 1'
#
loop_
_entity.id
_entity.type
_entity.pdbx_description
1 polymer ?
#
loop_
_entity_poly.entity_id
_entity_poly.type
_entity_poly.pdbx_seq_one_letter_code
_entity_poly.pdbx_strand_id
1 'polypeptide(L)'
;AVRKQWTNDTYNNLLSRVSSFNKLKRILAFCLRFIHNSKETNPHRRSGPITTEELSSASKIAIKLAQSDVFSDEHNVLSKGDSLRASNKLIALAPFLDNDGLIRVGGRINNSRLSFDMKHPILLPKEHKITEIIARDEHLRQLHCGPQTLLYAIRQSYWPISGRNLTRKIVHNCVTCFRAKPIQAEQQMGILPPSRVNPARSFLHT
;
A
#
# COMPACT_ATOMS: atom_id res chain seq x y z
N ALA A 1 30.06 13.20 -13.94
CA ALA A 1 29.95 12.30 -12.77
C ALA A 1 28.69 11.43 -12.91
N VAL A 2 28.85 10.14 -13.22
CA VAL A 2 27.74 9.24 -13.54
C VAL A 2 26.90 8.99 -12.29
N ARG A 3 25.74 9.65 -12.18
CA ARG A 3 24.65 9.18 -11.31
C ARG A 3 24.24 7.81 -11.87
N LYS A 4 24.84 6.72 -11.40
CA LYS A 4 24.26 5.37 -11.58
C LYS A 4 22.99 5.34 -10.73
N GLN A 5 21.92 5.96 -11.25
CA GLN A 5 20.56 5.67 -10.83
C GLN A 5 20.37 4.17 -10.99
N TRP A 6 19.67 3.55 -10.03
CA TRP A 6 19.15 2.20 -10.25
C TRP A 6 18.39 2.23 -11.57
N THR A 7 18.80 1.44 -12.55
CA THR A 7 17.99 1.24 -13.74
C THR A 7 16.72 0.53 -13.28
N ASN A 8 15.56 0.94 -13.78
CA ASN A 8 14.27 0.34 -13.40
C ASN A 8 14.32 -1.20 -13.52
N ASP A 9 15.08 -1.73 -14.48
CA ASP A 9 15.30 -3.17 -14.67
C ASP A 9 15.91 -3.88 -13.46
N THR A 10 16.95 -3.31 -12.85
CA THR A 10 17.60 -3.91 -11.67
C THR A 10 16.67 -3.91 -10.45
N TYR A 11 15.91 -2.83 -10.27
CA TYR A 11 14.92 -2.72 -9.22
C TYR A 11 13.77 -3.70 -9.42
N ASN A 12 13.23 -3.80 -10.64
CA ASN A 12 12.14 -4.71 -10.98
C ASN A 12 12.56 -6.18 -10.82
N ASN A 13 13.81 -6.52 -11.19
CA ASN A 13 14.37 -7.85 -10.95
C ASN A 13 14.52 -8.18 -9.47
N LEU A 14 14.98 -7.22 -8.65
CA LEU A 14 15.03 -7.39 -7.20
C LEU A 14 13.62 -7.58 -6.62
N LEU A 15 12.68 -6.76 -7.05
CA LEU A 15 11.31 -6.74 -6.54
C LEU A 15 10.56 -8.04 -6.86
N SER A 16 10.81 -8.66 -8.01
CA SER A 16 10.21 -9.95 -8.38
C SER A 16 10.70 -11.11 -7.51
N ARG A 17 11.90 -11.00 -6.93
CA ARG A 17 12.52 -12.02 -6.07
C ARG A 17 12.22 -11.87 -4.58
N VAL A 18 11.53 -10.81 -4.19
CA VAL A 18 11.24 -10.49 -2.79
C VAL A 18 9.74 -10.60 -2.51
N SER A 19 9.39 -11.23 -1.39
CA SER A 19 8.01 -11.41 -0.92
C SER A 19 7.70 -10.68 0.38
N SER A 20 8.69 -10.01 0.99
CA SER A 20 8.57 -9.28 2.27
C SER A 20 9.08 -7.86 2.13
N PHE A 21 8.29 -6.89 2.60
CA PHE A 21 8.67 -5.48 2.53
C PHE A 21 9.86 -5.20 3.45
N ASN A 22 9.90 -5.83 4.63
CA ASN A 22 11.04 -5.72 5.54
C ASN A 22 12.34 -6.27 4.92
N LYS A 23 12.27 -7.40 4.20
CA LYS A 23 13.43 -7.93 3.46
C LYS A 23 13.91 -6.94 2.40
N LEU A 24 12.99 -6.37 1.62
CA LEU A 24 13.32 -5.37 0.60
C LEU A 24 13.99 -4.14 1.22
N LYS A 25 13.41 -3.57 2.30
CA LYS A 25 13.97 -2.42 3.01
C LYS A 25 15.40 -2.69 3.48
N ARG A 26 15.67 -3.87 4.03
CA ARG A 26 17.01 -4.24 4.50
C ARG A 26 18.02 -4.35 3.35
N ILE A 27 17.64 -5.03 2.25
CA ILE A 27 18.52 -5.16 1.07
C ILE A 27 18.88 -3.77 0.53
N LEU A 28 17.86 -2.92 0.30
CA LEU A 28 18.08 -1.57 -0.19
C LEU A 28 18.89 -0.71 0.79
N ALA A 29 18.65 -0.82 2.09
CA ALA A 29 19.43 -0.13 3.11
C ALA A 29 20.92 -0.51 3.05
N PHE A 30 21.25 -1.80 2.91
CA PHE A 30 22.64 -2.24 2.72
C PHE A 30 23.25 -1.71 1.43
N CYS A 31 22.53 -1.76 0.31
CA CYS A 31 23.02 -1.22 -0.95
C CYS A 31 23.30 0.29 -0.85
N LEU A 32 22.39 1.05 -0.23
CA LEU A 32 22.54 2.49 -0.04
C LEU A 32 23.70 2.83 0.90
N ARG A 33 23.85 2.08 1.99
CA ARG A 33 24.99 2.23 2.91
C ARG A 33 26.32 1.94 2.20
N PHE A 34 26.37 0.89 1.39
CA PHE A 34 27.56 0.58 0.59
C PHE A 34 27.91 1.73 -0.36
N ILE A 35 26.92 2.27 -1.08
CA ILE A 35 27.11 3.42 -1.98
C ILE A 35 27.62 4.65 -1.21
N HIS A 36 27.08 4.92 -0.02
CA HIS A 36 27.53 6.01 0.84
C HIS A 36 28.97 5.81 1.31
N ASN A 37 29.29 4.65 1.89
CA ASN A 37 30.64 4.35 2.40
C ASN A 37 31.71 4.27 1.30
N SER A 38 31.31 3.97 0.06
CA SER A 38 32.22 3.98 -1.09
C SER A 38 32.63 5.40 -1.52
N LYS A 39 31.86 6.42 -1.12
CA LYS A 39 32.12 7.84 -1.41
C LYS A 39 32.74 8.59 -0.23
N GLU A 40 32.55 8.07 0.99
CA GLU A 40 33.06 8.68 2.22
C GLU A 40 34.38 8.06 2.69
N THR A 41 35.16 8.86 3.40
CA THR A 41 36.35 8.44 4.15
C THR A 41 36.03 8.34 5.64
N ASN A 42 36.90 7.68 6.41
CA ASN A 42 36.77 7.68 7.87
C ASN A 42 36.97 9.12 8.41
N PRO A 43 36.21 9.55 9.43
CA PRO A 43 35.28 8.78 10.28
C PRO A 43 33.81 8.79 9.81
N HIS A 44 33.50 9.34 8.64
CA HIS A 44 32.11 9.54 8.18
C HIS A 44 31.43 8.26 7.64
N ARG A 45 32.18 7.16 7.52
CA ARG A 45 31.63 5.86 7.13
C ARG A 45 30.69 5.30 8.20
N ARG A 46 29.56 4.78 7.76
CA ARG A 46 28.57 4.13 8.61
C ARG A 46 28.95 2.68 8.87
N SER A 47 28.95 2.28 10.13
CA SER A 47 29.22 0.91 10.57
C SER A 47 28.15 0.44 11.58
N GLY A 48 28.19 -0.84 11.98
CA GLY A 48 27.24 -1.40 12.95
C GLY A 48 25.89 -1.83 12.35
N PRO A 49 24.85 -2.03 13.19
CA PRO A 49 23.50 -2.41 12.73
C PRO A 49 22.88 -1.39 11.78
N ILE A 50 21.97 -1.84 10.90
CA ILE A 50 21.17 -0.95 10.05
C ILE A 50 20.23 -0.11 10.94
N THR A 51 20.25 1.22 10.76
CA THR A 51 19.43 2.13 11.58
C THR A 51 18.01 2.25 11.05
N THR A 52 17.11 2.78 11.87
CA THR A 52 15.72 3.08 11.51
C THR A 52 15.63 4.10 10.38
N GLU A 53 16.54 5.07 10.36
CA GLU A 53 16.62 6.12 9.34
C GLU A 53 17.00 5.50 7.99
N GLU A 54 17.95 4.57 7.96
CA GLU A 54 18.32 3.87 6.74
C GLU A 54 17.19 2.99 6.20
N LEU A 55 16.44 2.31 7.07
CA LEU A 55 15.26 1.55 6.65
C LEU A 55 14.16 2.47 6.12
N SER A 56 13.96 3.63 6.76
CA SER A 56 13.02 4.66 6.31
C SER A 56 13.41 5.20 4.94
N SER A 57 14.64 5.64 4.74
CA SER A 57 15.16 6.10 3.45
C SER A 57 15.05 5.02 2.37
N ALA A 58 15.41 3.77 2.68
CA ALA A 58 15.31 2.65 1.77
C ALA A 58 13.85 2.38 1.32
N SER A 59 12.91 2.47 2.27
CA SER A 59 11.47 2.32 1.97
C SER A 59 10.95 3.42 1.04
N LYS A 60 11.34 4.68 1.30
CA LYS A 60 10.97 5.83 0.48
C LYS A 60 11.52 5.69 -0.93
N ILE A 61 12.79 5.28 -1.06
CA ILE A 61 13.42 5.04 -2.37
C ILE A 61 12.72 3.93 -3.15
N ALA A 62 12.37 2.81 -2.51
CA ALA A 62 11.63 1.72 -3.16
C ALA A 62 10.30 2.22 -3.75
N ILE A 63 9.54 2.99 -2.95
CA ILE A 63 8.25 3.53 -3.39
C ILE A 63 8.45 4.59 -4.48
N LYS A 64 9.47 5.44 -4.35
CA LYS A 64 9.81 6.45 -5.36
C LYS A 64 10.13 5.82 -6.70
N LEU A 65 10.89 4.72 -6.73
CA LEU A 65 11.17 3.97 -7.96
C LEU A 65 9.87 3.44 -8.60
N ALA A 66 8.96 2.89 -7.80
CA ALA A 66 7.66 2.42 -8.30
C ALA A 66 6.78 3.58 -8.81
N GLN A 67 6.82 4.75 -8.17
CA GLN A 67 6.13 5.94 -8.64
C GLN A 67 6.74 6.48 -9.93
N SER A 68 8.06 6.49 -10.07
CA SER A 68 8.72 6.92 -11.30
C SER A 68 8.44 5.98 -12.47
N ASP A 69 8.21 4.69 -12.21
CA ASP A 69 7.85 3.70 -13.24
C ASP A 69 6.41 3.87 -13.75
N VAL A 70 5.46 4.18 -12.85
CA VAL A 70 4.02 4.20 -13.18
C VAL A 70 3.45 5.61 -13.37
N PHE A 71 4.03 6.61 -12.70
CA PHE A 71 3.55 8.00 -12.65
C PHE A 71 4.60 9.00 -13.15
N SER A 72 5.38 8.62 -14.17
CA SER A 72 6.45 9.46 -14.71
C SER A 72 5.93 10.84 -15.15
N ASP A 73 4.78 10.87 -15.82
CA ASP A 73 4.17 12.09 -16.33
C ASP A 73 3.67 12.98 -15.19
N GLU A 74 2.99 12.39 -14.20
CA GLU A 74 2.54 13.14 -13.03
C GLU A 74 3.70 13.65 -12.20
N HIS A 75 4.79 12.89 -12.08
CA HIS A 75 6.01 13.34 -11.40
C HIS A 75 6.62 14.55 -12.11
N ASN A 76 6.69 14.53 -13.44
CA ASN A 76 7.21 15.63 -14.25
C ASN A 76 6.36 16.91 -14.15
N VAL A 77 5.03 16.78 -14.04
CA VAL A 77 4.13 17.92 -13.86
C VAL A 77 4.23 18.47 -12.44
N LEU A 78 4.11 17.60 -11.43
CA LEU A 78 4.11 18.01 -10.02
C LEU A 78 5.47 18.57 -9.57
N SER A 79 6.58 18.09 -10.14
CA SER A 79 7.92 18.63 -9.84
C SER A 79 8.13 20.07 -10.32
N LYS A 80 7.33 20.54 -11.28
CA LYS A 80 7.31 21.94 -11.73
C LYS A 80 6.40 22.84 -10.90
N GLY A 81 5.66 22.27 -9.94
CA GLY A 81 4.63 22.98 -9.19
C GLY A 81 3.30 23.14 -9.95
N ASP A 82 3.19 22.50 -11.12
CA ASP A 82 1.98 22.55 -11.93
C ASP A 82 0.90 21.58 -11.41
N SER A 83 -0.36 21.91 -11.67
CA SER A 83 -1.49 21.02 -11.38
C SER A 83 -1.70 20.00 -12.49
N LEU A 84 -2.13 18.78 -12.13
CA LEU A 84 -2.50 17.76 -13.11
C LEU A 84 -3.69 18.22 -13.97
N ARG A 85 -3.74 17.76 -15.22
CA ARG A 85 -4.86 18.01 -16.13
C ARG A 85 -6.16 17.42 -15.57
N ALA A 86 -7.30 18.06 -15.86
CA ALA A 86 -8.62 17.62 -15.41
C ALA A 86 -8.99 16.18 -15.83
N SER A 87 -8.43 15.69 -16.95
CA SER A 87 -8.62 14.32 -17.43
C SER A 87 -7.79 13.27 -16.68
N ASN A 88 -6.82 13.67 -15.86
CA ASN A 88 -5.96 12.74 -15.14
C ASN A 88 -6.74 12.06 -14.00
N LYS A 89 -6.63 10.73 -13.91
CA LYS A 89 -7.33 9.90 -12.92
C LYS A 89 -6.96 10.23 -11.46
N LEU A 90 -5.79 10.82 -11.24
CA LEU A 90 -5.30 11.17 -9.91
C LEU A 90 -5.78 12.54 -9.44
N ILE A 91 -6.35 13.40 -10.29
CA ILE A 91 -6.71 14.78 -9.90
C ILE A 91 -7.67 14.83 -8.71
N ALA A 92 -8.58 13.87 -8.61
CA ALA A 92 -9.53 13.75 -7.50
C ALA A 92 -8.86 13.49 -6.14
N LEU A 93 -7.59 13.07 -6.14
CA LEU A 93 -6.78 12.86 -4.94
C LEU A 93 -5.96 14.09 -4.55
N ALA A 94 -6.09 15.20 -5.28
CA ALA A 94 -5.29 16.42 -5.11
C ALA A 94 -3.79 16.12 -4.87
N PRO A 95 -3.13 15.39 -5.77
CA PRO A 95 -1.80 14.87 -5.52
C PRO A 95 -0.77 15.99 -5.52
N PHE A 96 0.25 15.85 -4.67
CA PHE A 96 1.37 16.79 -4.60
C PHE A 96 2.68 16.04 -4.33
N LEU A 97 3.80 16.70 -4.59
CA LEU A 97 5.13 16.16 -4.34
C LEU A 97 5.63 16.60 -2.96
N ASP A 98 6.09 15.66 -2.12
CA ASP A 98 6.69 15.98 -0.83
C ASP A 98 8.19 16.32 -0.94
N ASN A 99 8.81 16.65 0.20
CA ASN A 99 10.23 16.99 0.28
C ASN A 99 11.16 15.81 -0.07
N ASP A 100 10.69 14.56 0.01
CA ASP A 100 11.43 13.37 -0.39
C ASP A 100 11.24 13.06 -1.90
N GLY A 101 10.42 13.84 -2.60
CA GLY A 101 10.07 13.65 -4.00
C GLY A 101 9.11 12.48 -4.23
N LEU A 102 8.27 12.16 -3.24
CA LEU A 102 7.19 11.18 -3.31
C LEU A 102 5.86 11.88 -3.62
N ILE A 103 5.06 11.26 -4.49
CA ILE A 103 3.69 11.70 -4.75
C ILE A 103 2.82 11.28 -3.56
N ARG A 104 2.16 12.25 -2.92
CA ARG A 104 1.23 12.04 -1.81
C ARG A 104 -0.16 12.51 -2.16
N VAL A 105 -1.14 11.99 -1.42
CA VAL A 105 -2.54 12.39 -1.55
C VAL A 105 -2.80 13.64 -0.71
N GLY A 106 -3.35 14.68 -1.33
CA GLY A 106 -3.88 15.84 -0.64
C GLY A 106 -5.26 15.57 -0.05
N GLY A 107 -5.81 16.49 0.74
CA GLY A 107 -7.18 16.29 1.19
C GLY A 107 -7.72 17.23 2.26
N ARG A 108 -8.95 16.92 2.65
CA ARG A 108 -9.80 17.74 3.55
C ARG A 108 -9.38 17.71 5.01
N ILE A 109 -8.53 16.75 5.41
CA ILE A 109 -8.12 16.54 6.81
C ILE A 109 -6.80 17.24 7.16
N ASN A 110 -6.35 18.21 6.36
CA ASN A 110 -5.09 18.92 6.56
C ASN A 110 -4.98 19.60 7.94
N ASN A 111 -6.11 20.14 8.43
CA ASN A 111 -6.21 20.84 9.72
C ASN A 111 -6.44 19.90 10.92
N SER A 112 -6.44 18.59 10.72
CA SER A 112 -6.57 17.63 11.82
C SER A 112 -5.27 17.51 12.62
N ARG A 113 -5.37 17.05 13.88
CA ARG A 113 -4.23 16.75 14.77
C ARG A 113 -3.52 15.42 14.43
N LEU A 114 -3.82 14.83 13.28
CA LEU A 114 -3.21 13.58 12.83
C LEU A 114 -1.78 13.81 12.35
N SER A 115 -0.99 12.73 12.32
CA SER A 115 0.37 12.76 11.78
C SER A 115 0.38 13.13 10.30
N PHE A 116 1.51 13.65 9.81
CA PHE A 116 1.67 14.03 8.41
C PHE A 116 1.37 12.87 7.45
N ASP A 117 1.85 11.67 7.74
CA ASP A 117 1.62 10.48 6.91
C ASP A 117 0.15 10.05 6.86
N MET A 118 -0.61 10.24 7.96
CA MET A 118 -2.05 9.96 7.97
C MET A 118 -2.85 11.01 7.19
N LYS A 119 -2.42 12.28 7.25
CA LYS A 119 -3.05 13.37 6.50
C LYS A 119 -2.74 13.30 5.01
N HIS A 120 -1.52 12.91 4.69
CA HIS A 120 -0.96 12.88 3.35
C HIS A 120 -0.30 11.53 3.06
N PRO A 121 -1.07 10.45 2.95
CA PRO A 121 -0.52 9.14 2.69
C PRO A 121 0.16 9.08 1.31
N ILE A 122 1.24 8.29 1.23
CA ILE A 122 2.03 8.15 0.00
C ILE A 122 1.23 7.35 -1.02
N LEU A 123 1.08 7.88 -2.24
CA LEU A 123 0.31 7.24 -3.29
C LEU A 123 1.01 5.96 -3.77
N LEU A 124 0.32 4.81 -3.72
CA LEU A 124 0.86 3.55 -4.22
C LEU A 124 0.21 3.15 -5.56
N PRO A 125 1.01 2.77 -6.56
CA PRO A 125 0.51 2.37 -7.88
C PRO A 125 -0.39 1.15 -7.82
N LYS A 126 -1.42 1.14 -8.68
CA LYS A 126 -2.33 0.01 -8.86
C LYS A 126 -1.54 -1.16 -9.46
N GLU A 127 -1.82 -2.37 -9.00
CA GLU A 127 -1.28 -3.61 -9.59
C GLU A 127 0.26 -3.72 -9.63
N HIS A 128 0.97 -2.90 -8.87
CA HIS A 128 2.42 -2.98 -8.76
C HIS A 128 2.85 -3.94 -7.65
N LYS A 129 3.98 -4.65 -7.85
CA LYS A 129 4.47 -5.65 -6.90
C LYS A 129 4.78 -5.06 -5.52
N ILE A 130 5.32 -3.84 -5.46
CA ILE A 130 5.59 -3.13 -4.19
C ILE A 130 4.31 -2.96 -3.37
N THR A 131 3.21 -2.59 -4.03
CA THR A 131 1.91 -2.33 -3.41
C THR A 131 1.34 -3.62 -2.84
N GLU A 132 1.49 -4.73 -3.55
CA GLU A 132 1.11 -6.06 -3.07
C GLU A 132 1.93 -6.49 -1.84
N ILE A 133 3.26 -6.33 -1.89
CA ILE A 133 4.14 -6.73 -0.80
C ILE A 133 3.89 -5.87 0.46
N ILE A 134 3.69 -4.56 0.31
CA ILE A 134 3.32 -3.66 1.43
C ILE A 134 1.99 -4.11 2.05
N ALA A 135 0.96 -4.33 1.24
CA ALA A 135 -0.34 -4.75 1.75
C ALA A 135 -0.30 -6.13 2.42
N ARG A 136 0.55 -7.04 1.92
CA ARG A 136 0.76 -8.35 2.54
C ARG A 136 1.51 -8.24 3.87
N ASP A 137 2.57 -7.44 3.94
CA ASP A 137 3.32 -7.19 5.18
C ASP A 137 2.40 -6.58 6.25
N GLU A 138 1.56 -5.63 5.86
CA GLU A 138 0.56 -5.02 6.74
C GLU A 138 -0.51 -6.02 7.20
N HIS A 139 -0.98 -6.90 6.31
CA HIS A 139 -1.94 -7.96 6.67
C HIS A 139 -1.37 -8.92 7.73
N LEU A 140 -0.09 -9.29 7.61
CA LEU A 140 0.60 -10.12 8.60
C LEU A 140 0.83 -9.37 9.90
N ARG A 141 1.23 -8.09 9.84
CA ARG A 141 1.44 -7.21 11.01
C ARG A 141 0.14 -7.01 11.81
N GLN A 142 -0.99 -6.93 11.13
CA GLN A 142 -2.32 -6.81 11.73
C GLN A 142 -2.97 -8.17 12.05
N LEU A 143 -2.17 -9.22 12.24
CA LEU A 143 -2.60 -10.55 12.67
C LEU A 143 -3.77 -11.10 11.83
N HIS A 144 -3.63 -11.06 10.52
CA HIS A 144 -4.63 -11.59 9.58
C HIS A 144 -6.00 -10.88 9.60
N CYS A 145 -6.03 -9.59 9.93
CA CYS A 145 -7.27 -8.80 9.94
C CYS A 145 -8.03 -8.82 8.60
N GLY A 146 -9.34 -8.54 8.68
CA GLY A 146 -10.22 -8.49 7.51
C GLY A 146 -9.91 -7.32 6.55
N PRO A 147 -10.47 -7.34 5.32
CA PRO A 147 -10.09 -6.41 4.26
C PRO A 147 -10.30 -4.92 4.57
N GLN A 148 -11.31 -4.59 5.39
CA GLN A 148 -11.63 -3.21 5.75
C GLN A 148 -10.64 -2.65 6.77
N THR A 149 -10.35 -3.43 7.83
CA THR A 149 -9.33 -3.09 8.83
C THR A 149 -7.96 -2.97 8.18
N LEU A 150 -7.61 -3.90 7.28
CA LEU A 150 -6.38 -3.84 6.51
C LEU A 150 -6.29 -2.55 5.70
N LEU A 151 -7.37 -2.16 5.00
CA LEU A 151 -7.38 -0.94 4.20
C LEU A 151 -7.18 0.31 5.07
N TYR A 152 -7.82 0.34 6.24
CA TYR A 152 -7.63 1.43 7.21
C TYR A 152 -6.18 1.49 7.69
N ALA A 153 -5.59 0.36 8.07
CA ALA A 153 -4.22 0.29 8.56
C ALA A 153 -3.20 0.74 7.49
N ILE A 154 -3.36 0.29 6.23
CA ILE A 154 -2.54 0.75 5.10
C ILE A 154 -2.67 2.27 4.92
N ARG A 155 -3.90 2.81 5.01
CA ARG A 155 -4.20 4.25 4.82
C ARG A 155 -3.63 5.17 5.90
N GLN A 156 -3.08 4.64 6.97
CA GLN A 156 -2.34 5.45 7.95
C GLN A 156 -1.01 5.97 7.40
N SER A 157 -0.47 5.36 6.33
CA SER A 157 0.79 5.79 5.72
C SER A 157 0.80 5.77 4.19
N TYR A 158 -0.08 4.97 3.58
CA TYR A 158 -0.07 4.70 2.15
C TYR A 158 -1.47 4.75 1.54
N TRP A 159 -1.59 5.28 0.33
CA TRP A 159 -2.83 5.34 -0.43
C TRP A 159 -2.76 4.45 -1.68
N PRO A 160 -3.13 3.16 -1.59
CA PRO A 160 -3.19 2.29 -2.76
C PRO A 160 -4.37 2.67 -3.67
N ILE A 161 -4.06 2.89 -4.95
CA ILE A 161 -5.09 3.01 -5.99
C ILE A 161 -5.89 1.70 -6.04
N SER A 162 -7.22 1.82 -6.06
CA SER A 162 -8.14 0.67 -5.94
C SER A 162 -7.93 -0.18 -4.68
N GLY A 163 -7.54 0.45 -3.55
CA GLY A 163 -7.19 -0.23 -2.29
C GLY A 163 -8.19 -1.26 -1.77
N ARG A 164 -9.50 -1.05 -1.97
CA ARG A 164 -10.53 -2.05 -1.59
C ARG A 164 -10.36 -3.39 -2.31
N ASN A 165 -10.01 -3.35 -3.59
CA ASN A 165 -9.81 -4.57 -4.38
C ASN A 165 -8.48 -5.23 -4.00
N LEU A 166 -7.44 -4.44 -3.75
CA LEU A 166 -6.16 -4.91 -3.25
C LEU A 166 -6.33 -5.68 -1.93
N THR A 167 -6.99 -5.09 -0.92
CA THR A 167 -7.10 -5.75 0.40
C THR A 167 -7.97 -7.00 0.36
N ARG A 168 -9.05 -7.01 -0.42
CA ARG A 168 -9.83 -8.24 -0.64
C ARG A 168 -8.99 -9.33 -1.29
N LYS A 169 -8.19 -8.99 -2.31
CA LYS A 169 -7.27 -9.94 -2.97
C LYS A 169 -6.25 -10.51 -1.99
N ILE A 170 -5.62 -9.66 -1.17
CA ILE A 170 -4.62 -10.10 -0.19
C ILE A 170 -5.21 -11.08 0.83
N VAL A 171 -6.36 -10.75 1.41
CA VAL A 171 -7.03 -11.61 2.40
C VAL A 171 -7.53 -12.91 1.76
N HIS A 172 -8.09 -12.85 0.55
CA HIS A 172 -8.57 -14.02 -0.16
C HIS A 172 -7.44 -15.00 -0.50
N ASN A 173 -6.28 -14.49 -0.94
CA ASN A 173 -5.11 -15.30 -1.28
C ASN A 173 -4.28 -15.75 -0.06
N CYS A 174 -4.72 -15.41 1.16
CA CYS A 174 -4.02 -15.79 2.38
C CYS A 174 -4.45 -17.18 2.84
N VAL A 175 -3.52 -18.13 2.86
CA VAL A 175 -3.78 -19.52 3.27
C VAL A 175 -4.29 -19.61 4.71
N THR A 176 -3.74 -18.81 5.64
CA THR A 176 -4.21 -18.77 7.03
C THR A 176 -5.66 -18.31 7.11
N CYS A 177 -6.01 -17.22 6.42
CA CYS A 177 -7.39 -16.72 6.39
C CYS A 177 -8.33 -17.71 5.70
N PHE A 178 -7.88 -18.36 4.63
CA PHE A 178 -8.65 -19.39 3.94
C PHE A 178 -8.97 -20.56 4.87
N ARG A 179 -7.98 -21.08 5.60
CA ARG A 179 -8.17 -22.19 6.56
C ARG A 179 -9.01 -21.80 7.77
N ALA A 180 -8.93 -20.54 8.22
CA ALA A 180 -9.72 -20.04 9.33
C ALA A 180 -11.15 -19.63 8.93
N LYS A 181 -11.47 -19.59 7.63
CA LYS A 181 -12.81 -19.24 7.16
C LYS A 181 -13.77 -20.40 7.49
N PRO A 182 -14.82 -20.17 8.30
CA PRO A 182 -15.76 -21.23 8.63
C PRO A 182 -16.50 -21.69 7.37
N ILE A 183 -16.67 -23.00 7.23
CA ILE A 183 -17.62 -23.57 6.29
C ILE A 183 -19.00 -23.32 6.90
N GLN A 184 -19.84 -22.54 6.23
CA GLN A 184 -21.23 -22.37 6.66
C GLN A 184 -21.94 -23.70 6.41
N ALA A 185 -22.51 -24.30 7.45
CA ALA A 185 -23.42 -25.41 7.25
C ALA A 185 -24.64 -24.90 6.49
N GLU A 186 -24.96 -25.53 5.36
CA GLU A 186 -26.22 -25.29 4.68
C GLU A 186 -27.33 -25.82 5.58
N GLN A 187 -28.10 -24.91 6.19
CA GLN A 187 -29.27 -25.30 6.95
C GLN A 187 -30.35 -25.75 5.96
N GLN A 188 -30.78 -27.01 6.07
CA GLN A 188 -31.99 -27.44 5.38
C GLN A 188 -33.17 -26.70 6.02
N MET A 189 -33.75 -25.76 5.29
CA MET A 189 -34.92 -25.01 5.74
C MET A 189 -36.11 -25.99 5.86
N GLY A 190 -36.82 -25.93 6.98
CA GLY A 190 -38.05 -26.71 7.17
C GLY A 190 -39.15 -26.30 6.17
N ILE A 191 -40.08 -27.21 5.90
CA ILE A 191 -41.26 -26.94 5.07
C ILE A 191 -42.03 -25.78 5.71
N LEU A 192 -42.34 -24.76 4.92
CA LEU A 192 -43.12 -23.61 5.38
C LEU A 192 -44.56 -24.07 5.70
N PRO A 193 -45.16 -23.63 6.82
CA PRO A 193 -46.55 -23.95 7.10
C PRO A 193 -47.47 -23.36 6.03
N PRO A 194 -48.60 -24.03 5.70
CA PRO A 194 -49.54 -23.58 4.67
C PRO A 194 -49.99 -22.12 4.83
N SER A 195 -50.15 -21.64 6.07
CA SER A 195 -50.54 -20.25 6.36
C SER A 195 -49.53 -19.19 5.89
N ARG A 196 -48.27 -19.56 5.67
CA ARG A 196 -47.21 -18.65 5.18
C ARG A 196 -47.14 -18.62 3.64
N VAL A 197 -47.57 -19.69 2.98
CA VAL A 197 -47.45 -19.85 1.51
C VAL A 197 -48.78 -19.68 0.78
N ASN A 198 -49.89 -19.77 1.50
CA ASN A 198 -51.22 -19.54 0.96
C ASN A 198 -51.75 -18.17 1.39
N PRO A 199 -52.26 -17.35 0.46
CA PRO A 199 -52.84 -16.06 0.80
C PRO A 199 -54.09 -16.25 1.69
N ALA A 200 -54.16 -15.48 2.77
CA ALA A 200 -55.29 -15.43 3.68
C ALA A 200 -55.65 -13.97 4.00
N ARG A 201 -56.89 -13.73 4.44
CA ARG A 201 -57.31 -12.40 4.90
C ARG A 201 -56.64 -12.06 6.22
N SER A 202 -56.34 -10.78 6.44
CA SER A 202 -55.84 -10.27 7.72
C SER A 202 -56.75 -10.71 8.86
N PHE A 203 -56.17 -11.21 9.97
CA PHE A 203 -56.87 -11.65 11.18
C PHE A 203 -57.79 -12.89 11.04
N LEU A 204 -57.61 -13.70 9.98
CA LEU A 204 -58.40 -14.94 9.79
C LEU A 204 -58.17 -16.00 10.89
N HIS A 205 -57.00 -16.00 11.54
CA HIS A 205 -56.59 -16.96 12.56
C HIS A 205 -56.09 -16.24 13.83
N THR A 206 -56.89 -15.31 14.36
CA THR A 206 -56.68 -14.69 15.68
C THR A 206 -57.40 -15.51 16.73
#